data_AF-A0A517P0L2-F1
#
_entry.id   AF-A0A517P0L2-F1
#
_cell.length_a   1.000
_cell.length_b   1.000
_cell.length_c   1.000
_cell.angle_alpha   90.00
_cell.angle_beta   90.00
_cell.angle_gamma   90.00
#
_symmetry.space_group_name_H-M   'P 1'
#
loop_
_entity.id
_entity.type
_entity.pdbx_description
1 polymer ?
#
loop_
_entity_poly.entity_id
_entity_poly.type
_entity_poly.pdbx_seq_one_letter_code
_entity_poly.pdbx_strand_id
1 'polypeptide(L)'
;MAWLQTDPSGNFHISFRFAGRKFKRSLRTKNDSEASARLHRLEENIRLVESGRLELPDTADAPVFLLSDGKLESRRATTERVQLSVLFQRYFDGIPDDALEVTTIKGMKTHQSHLERLIGSRFRIDSLTRETWNCPRKVDSESILTGR
;
A
#
# COMPACT_ATOMS: atom_id res chain seq x y z
N MET A 1 -22.18 -5.15 19.33
CA MET A 1 -21.63 -5.60 20.64
C MET A 1 -20.24 -6.17 20.43
N ALA A 2 -19.23 -5.58 21.09
CA ALA A 2 -17.84 -6.00 21.06
C ALA A 2 -17.37 -6.37 22.47
N TRP A 3 -16.39 -7.27 22.60
CA TRP A 3 -15.78 -7.61 23.89
C TRP A 3 -14.31 -8.02 23.72
N LEU A 4 -13.55 -7.92 24.80
CA LEU A 4 -12.16 -8.36 24.86
C LEU A 4 -12.07 -9.84 25.23
N GLN A 5 -11.10 -10.53 24.64
CA GLN A 5 -10.70 -11.89 24.99
C GLN A 5 -9.19 -11.94 25.16
N THR A 6 -8.73 -12.57 26.23
CA THR A 6 -7.30 -12.80 26.47
C THR A 6 -6.91 -14.16 25.90
N ASP A 7 -5.78 -14.19 25.20
CA ASP A 7 -5.16 -15.43 24.72
C ASP A 7 -4.18 -15.99 25.78
N PRO A 8 -3.97 -17.32 25.86
CA PRO A 8 -2.92 -17.92 26.68
C PRO A 8 -1.53 -17.27 26.52
N SER A 9 -1.25 -16.69 25.34
CA SER A 9 -0.01 -15.97 25.03
C SER A 9 0.11 -14.58 25.69
N GLY A 10 -0.92 -14.15 26.42
CA GLY A 10 -1.01 -12.84 27.10
C GLY A 10 -1.43 -11.68 26.21
N ASN A 11 -1.81 -11.94 24.95
CA ASN A 11 -2.25 -10.91 24.01
C ASN A 11 -3.76 -10.73 24.04
N PHE A 12 -4.21 -9.48 24.01
CA PHE A 12 -5.63 -9.14 23.88
C PHE A 12 -6.14 -9.32 22.45
N HIS A 13 -7.36 -9.84 22.33
CA HIS A 13 -8.12 -9.97 21.11
C HIS A 13 -9.46 -9.24 21.28
N ILE A 14 -9.91 -8.55 20.24
CA ILE A 14 -11.27 -8.02 20.17
C ILE A 14 -12.12 -9.00 19.36
N SER A 15 -13.26 -9.37 19.94
CA SER A 15 -14.31 -10.16 19.28
C SER A 15 -15.57 -9.31 19.19
N PHE A 16 -16.17 -9.23 18.01
CA PHE A 16 -17.40 -8.45 17.80
C PHE A 16 -18.26 -9.03 16.69
N ARG A 17 -19.52 -8.60 16.65
CA ARG A 17 -20.46 -8.93 15.57
C ARG A 17 -20.79 -7.69 14.76
N PHE A 18 -20.76 -7.83 13.44
CA PHE A 18 -21.09 -6.77 12.49
C PHE A 18 -21.70 -7.40 11.23
N ALA A 19 -22.79 -6.82 10.71
CA ALA A 19 -23.51 -7.32 9.53
C ALA A 19 -23.84 -8.84 9.59
N GLY A 20 -24.28 -9.33 10.76
CA GLY A 20 -24.62 -10.75 10.97
C GLY A 20 -23.42 -11.72 11.08
N ARG A 21 -22.18 -11.24 10.94
CA ARG A 21 -20.96 -12.07 11.01
C ARG A 21 -20.19 -11.81 12.29
N LYS A 22 -19.55 -12.85 12.84
CA LYS A 22 -18.64 -12.74 14.00
C LYS A 22 -17.21 -12.56 13.50
N PHE A 23 -16.53 -11.55 14.02
CA PHE A 23 -15.13 -11.26 13.74
C PHE A 23 -14.30 -11.39 15.02
N LYS A 24 -13.05 -11.86 14.86
CA LYS A 24 -12.02 -11.89 15.89
C LYS A 24 -10.75 -11.29 15.31
N ARG A 25 -10.13 -10.34 16.03
CA ARG A 25 -8.87 -9.70 15.65
C ARG A 25 -7.94 -9.56 16.85
N SER A 26 -6.66 -9.83 16.64
CA SER A 26 -5.63 -9.65 17.66
C SER A 26 -5.22 -8.18 17.74
N LEU A 27 -5.15 -7.64 18.96
CA LEU A 27 -4.63 -6.29 19.20
C LEU A 27 -3.11 -6.25 19.36
N ARG A 28 -2.46 -7.42 19.49
CA ARG A 28 -1.01 -7.56 19.71
C ARG A 28 -0.49 -6.68 20.86
N THR A 29 -1.33 -6.37 21.83
CA THR A 29 -0.98 -5.62 23.05
C THR A 29 -1.27 -6.49 24.26
N LYS A 30 -0.49 -6.25 25.32
CA LYS A 30 -0.66 -6.82 26.66
C LYS A 30 -1.15 -5.77 27.67
N ASN A 31 -1.34 -4.53 27.22
CA ASN A 31 -1.82 -3.44 28.06
C ASN A 31 -3.35 -3.38 28.02
N ASP A 32 -3.96 -3.58 29.19
CA ASP A 32 -5.42 -3.57 29.38
C ASP A 32 -6.04 -2.21 29.05
N SER A 33 -5.39 -1.11 29.45
CA SER A 33 -5.88 0.25 29.18
C SER A 33 -5.89 0.55 27.68
N GLU A 34 -4.85 0.14 26.96
CA GLU A 34 -4.77 0.27 25.51
C GLU A 34 -5.82 -0.60 24.80
N ALA A 35 -6.05 -1.81 25.30
CA ALA A 35 -7.05 -2.73 24.76
C ALA A 35 -8.48 -2.20 24.94
N SER A 36 -8.79 -1.69 26.14
CA SER A 36 -10.08 -1.07 26.47
C SER A 36 -10.33 0.18 25.64
N ALA A 37 -9.32 1.05 25.47
CA ALA A 37 -9.44 2.22 24.60
C ALA A 37 -9.75 1.85 23.14
N ARG A 38 -9.13 0.78 22.61
CA ARG A 38 -9.43 0.28 21.26
C ARG A 38 -10.82 -0.34 21.16
N LEU A 39 -11.30 -1.02 22.20
CA LEU A 39 -12.66 -1.55 22.25
C LEU A 39 -13.69 -0.43 22.15
N HIS A 40 -13.56 0.62 22.97
CA HIS A 40 -14.50 1.76 22.95
C HIS A 40 -14.54 2.48 21.60
N ARG A 41 -13.37 2.67 20.96
CA ARG A 41 -13.31 3.24 19.61
C ARG A 41 -14.05 2.37 18.59
N LEU A 42 -13.89 1.06 18.66
CA LEU A 42 -14.58 0.13 17.77
C LEU A 42 -16.10 0.21 17.95
N GLU A 43 -16.58 0.25 19.19
CA GLU A 43 -18.01 0.36 19.48
C GLU A 43 -18.62 1.65 18.92
N GLU A 44 -17.92 2.77 19.08
CA GLU A 44 -18.34 4.04 18.51
C GLU A 44 -18.35 3.99 16.97
N ASN A 45 -17.33 3.42 16.34
CA ASN A 45 -17.28 3.28 14.89
C ASN A 45 -18.41 2.42 14.34
N ILE A 46 -18.76 1.31 15.02
CA ILE A 46 -19.92 0.49 14.64
C ILE A 46 -21.19 1.33 14.70
N ARG A 47 -21.38 2.12 15.76
CA ARG A 47 -22.54 3.01 15.90
C ARG A 47 -22.58 4.08 14.80
N LEU A 48 -21.43 4.64 14.43
CA LEU A 48 -21.33 5.62 13.36
C LEU A 48 -21.72 5.03 12.00
N VAL A 49 -21.28 3.80 11.70
CA VAL A 49 -21.69 3.08 10.49
C VAL A 49 -23.18 2.76 10.50
N GLU A 50 -23.71 2.26 11.62
CA GLU A 50 -25.15 1.97 11.76
C GLU A 50 -26.02 3.23 11.61
N SER A 51 -25.53 4.39 12.09
CA SER A 51 -26.21 5.68 11.93
C SER A 51 -26.06 6.31 10.54
N GLY A 52 -25.28 5.70 9.64
CA GLY A 52 -24.99 6.23 8.30
C GLY A 52 -24.05 7.44 8.28
N ARG A 53 -23.43 7.81 9.42
CA ARG A 53 -22.45 8.91 9.48
C ARG A 53 -21.07 8.50 8.96
N LEU A 54 -20.75 7.21 9.05
CA LEU A 54 -19.52 6.63 8.51
C LEU A 54 -19.89 5.67 7.39
N GLU A 55 -19.55 6.02 6.16
CA GLU A 55 -19.79 5.16 5.00
C GLU A 55 -18.72 4.08 4.92
N LEU A 56 -19.16 2.83 4.79
CA LEU A 56 -18.26 1.69 4.64
C LEU A 56 -18.02 1.46 3.13
N PRO A 57 -16.77 1.54 2.64
CA PRO A 57 -16.48 1.28 1.23
C PRO A 57 -16.76 -0.18 0.86
N ASP A 58 -17.42 -0.43 -0.27
CA ASP A 58 -17.80 -1.78 -0.74
C ASP A 58 -16.60 -2.74 -0.89
N THR A 59 -15.39 -2.21 -1.08
CA THR A 59 -14.15 -2.97 -1.29
C THR A 59 -13.33 -3.19 -0.02
N ALA A 60 -13.71 -2.57 1.11
CA ALA A 60 -12.92 -2.61 2.34
C ALA A 60 -13.27 -3.84 3.21
N ASP A 61 -12.25 -4.46 3.83
CA ASP A 61 -12.49 -5.44 4.89
C ASP A 61 -13.09 -4.71 6.12
N ALA A 62 -14.40 -4.83 6.31
CA ALA A 62 -15.17 -4.16 7.35
C ALA A 62 -14.49 -4.13 8.74
N PRO A 63 -13.99 -5.26 9.29
CA PRO A 63 -13.27 -5.24 10.55
C PRO A 63 -11.98 -4.42 10.55
N VAL A 64 -11.26 -4.35 9.43
CA VAL A 64 -10.03 -3.55 9.33
C VAL A 64 -10.38 -2.06 9.25
N PHE A 65 -11.41 -1.71 8.50
CA PHE A 65 -11.92 -0.34 8.40
C PHE A 65 -12.39 0.19 9.77
N LEU A 66 -13.22 -0.58 10.47
CA LEU A 66 -13.75 -0.21 11.78
C LEU A 66 -12.67 -0.08 12.86
N LEU A 67 -11.63 -0.91 12.81
CA LEU A 67 -10.47 -0.80 13.73
C LEU A 67 -9.51 0.33 13.36
N SER A 68 -9.59 0.84 12.13
CA SER A 68 -8.75 1.93 11.62
C SER A 68 -9.45 3.29 11.68
N ASP A 69 -10.55 3.42 12.43
CA ASP A 69 -11.28 4.68 12.61
C ASP A 69 -11.83 5.25 11.28
N GLY A 70 -12.18 4.37 10.34
CA GLY A 70 -12.59 4.77 9.00
C GLY A 70 -11.47 5.37 8.14
N LYS A 71 -10.26 5.50 8.68
CA LYS A 71 -9.05 5.87 7.95
C LYS A 71 -8.46 4.63 7.29
N LEU A 72 -9.22 4.07 6.36
CA LEU A 72 -8.68 3.16 5.35
C LEU A 72 -8.36 3.92 4.06
N GLU A 73 -7.98 5.19 4.17
CA GLU A 73 -7.12 5.82 3.17
C GLU A 73 -5.86 4.99 3.16
N SER A 74 -5.74 4.13 2.14
CA SER A 74 -4.75 3.07 1.98
C SER A 74 -3.59 3.21 2.96
N ARG A 75 -3.32 2.17 3.77
CA ARG A 75 -1.93 1.98 4.20
C ARG A 75 -1.15 1.91 2.90
N ARG A 76 -0.63 3.05 2.46
CA ARG A 76 0.28 3.15 1.34
C ARG A 76 1.39 2.22 1.83
N ALA A 77 1.39 0.99 1.34
CA ALA A 77 2.64 0.33 1.07
C ALA A 77 3.43 1.46 0.44
N THR A 78 4.47 1.91 1.13
CA THR A 78 5.43 2.80 0.50
C THR A 78 6.05 1.89 -0.53
N THR A 79 5.35 1.74 -1.67
CA THR A 79 5.90 1.15 -2.86
C THR A 79 7.11 2.03 -3.07
N GLU A 80 8.28 1.45 -2.83
CA GLU A 80 9.53 2.13 -3.07
C GLU A 80 9.38 2.76 -4.44
N ARG A 81 9.42 4.08 -4.48
CA ARG A 81 9.17 4.79 -5.72
C ARG A 81 10.43 4.68 -6.56
N VAL A 82 10.58 3.55 -7.25
CA VAL A 82 11.77 3.16 -8.01
C VAL A 82 11.90 4.00 -9.28
N GLN A 83 13.10 4.53 -9.50
CA GLN A 83 13.47 5.19 -10.77
C GLN A 83 13.81 4.14 -11.82
N LEU A 84 13.57 4.45 -13.10
CA LEU A 84 13.86 3.56 -14.22
C LEU A 84 15.32 3.05 -14.22
N SER A 85 16.28 3.92 -13.92
CA SER A 85 17.71 3.52 -13.82
C SER A 85 17.96 2.50 -12.71
N VAL A 86 17.33 2.68 -11.54
CA VAL A 86 17.46 1.77 -10.40
C VAL A 86 16.81 0.42 -10.70
N LEU A 87 15.72 0.40 -11.45
CA LEU A 87 15.09 -0.84 -11.91
C LEU A 87 16.06 -1.65 -12.79
N PHE A 88 16.68 -1.00 -13.77
CA PHE A 88 17.64 -1.67 -14.65
C PHE A 88 18.89 -2.13 -13.91
N GLN A 89 19.41 -1.31 -13.00
CA GLN A 89 20.54 -1.70 -12.17
C GLN A 89 20.23 -2.98 -11.38
N ARG A 90 19.10 -3.01 -10.65
CA ARG A 90 18.65 -4.21 -9.91
C ARG A 90 18.46 -5.42 -10.81
N TYR A 91 17.96 -5.22 -12.03
CA TYR A 91 17.77 -6.30 -12.99
C TYR A 91 19.12 -6.90 -13.43
N PHE A 92 20.08 -6.08 -13.84
CA PHE A 92 21.39 -6.57 -14.30
C PHE A 92 22.23 -7.15 -13.16
N ASP A 93 22.16 -6.57 -11.95
CA ASP A 93 22.85 -7.10 -10.76
C ASP A 93 22.29 -8.46 -10.32
N GLY A 94 21.03 -8.77 -10.69
CA GLY A 94 20.38 -10.03 -10.38
C GLY A 94 20.65 -11.17 -11.37
N ILE A 95 21.34 -10.90 -12.48
CA ILE A 95 21.68 -11.93 -13.48
C ILE A 95 22.94 -12.67 -12.99
N PRO A 96 22.89 -13.99 -12.76
CA PRO A 96 24.08 -14.76 -12.41
C PRO A 96 25.15 -14.68 -13.50
N ASP A 97 26.42 -14.68 -13.10
CA ASP A 97 27.53 -14.80 -14.04
C ASP A 97 27.35 -16.08 -14.88
N ASP A 98 27.48 -15.95 -16.21
CA ASP A 98 27.29 -17.02 -17.22
C ASP A 98 25.84 -17.44 -17.54
N ALA A 99 24.82 -16.77 -16.99
CA ALA A 99 23.42 -17.06 -17.36
C ALA A 99 23.05 -16.61 -18.79
N LEU A 100 23.76 -15.62 -19.33
CA LEU A 100 23.53 -15.05 -20.65
C LEU A 100 24.84 -14.75 -21.38
N GLU A 101 24.83 -14.91 -22.70
CA GLU A 101 25.96 -14.51 -23.54
C GLU A 101 26.27 -13.00 -23.41
N VAL A 102 27.56 -12.65 -23.46
CA VAL A 102 28.04 -11.26 -23.35
C VAL A 102 27.44 -10.35 -24.44
N THR A 103 27.23 -10.89 -25.64
CA THR A 103 26.58 -10.22 -26.78
C THR A 103 25.13 -9.86 -26.48
N THR A 104 24.40 -10.78 -25.84
CA THR A 104 23.01 -10.58 -25.39
C THR A 104 22.94 -9.49 -24.33
N ILE A 105 23.80 -9.53 -23.32
CA ILE A 105 23.87 -8.49 -22.28
C ILE A 105 24.15 -7.11 -22.89
N LYS A 106 25.06 -7.04 -23.87
CA LYS A 106 25.37 -5.79 -24.59
C LYS A 106 24.17 -5.26 -25.37
N GLY A 107 23.41 -6.14 -26.04
CA GLY A 107 22.16 -5.79 -26.72
C GLY A 107 21.13 -5.21 -25.75
N MET A 108 20.93 -5.87 -24.60
CA MET A 108 20.00 -5.42 -23.56
C MET A 108 20.38 -4.04 -23.00
N LYS A 109 21.67 -3.79 -22.74
CA LYS A 109 22.17 -2.46 -22.30
C LYS A 109 21.97 -1.37 -23.35
N THR A 110 21.99 -1.72 -24.63
CA THR A 110 21.69 -0.79 -25.72
C THR A 110 20.20 -0.41 -25.70
N HIS A 111 19.30 -1.38 -25.52
CA HIS A 111 17.87 -1.13 -25.36
C HIS A 111 17.55 -0.32 -24.10
N GLN A 112 18.21 -0.61 -22.98
CA GLN A 112 18.14 0.22 -21.77
C GLN A 112 18.46 1.68 -22.10
N SER A 113 19.60 1.93 -22.75
CA SER A 113 20.05 3.29 -23.08
C SER A 113 19.04 4.04 -23.95
N HIS A 114 18.42 3.35 -24.91
CA HIS A 114 17.35 3.93 -25.73
C HIS A 114 16.11 4.27 -24.90
N LEU A 115 15.69 3.38 -24.00
CA LEU A 115 14.52 3.60 -23.16
C LEU A 115 14.73 4.75 -22.17
N GLU A 116 15.90 4.80 -21.52
CA GLU A 116 16.29 5.89 -20.62
C GLU A 116 16.41 7.23 -21.35
N ARG A 117 16.84 7.24 -22.62
CA ARG A 117 16.87 8.44 -23.44
C ARG A 117 15.47 8.95 -23.80
N LEU A 118 14.50 8.06 -24.01
CA LEU A 118 13.14 8.42 -24.42
C LEU A 118 12.27 8.87 -23.24
N ILE A 119 12.32 8.13 -22.14
CA ILE A 119 11.43 8.31 -20.98
C ILE A 119 12.14 9.10 -19.86
N GLY A 120 13.46 9.02 -19.79
CA GLY A 120 14.29 9.64 -18.74
C GLY A 120 14.74 8.64 -17.70
N SER A 121 16.04 8.64 -17.37
CA SER A 121 16.63 7.72 -16.37
C SER A 121 16.06 7.90 -14.95
N ARG A 122 15.69 9.14 -14.60
CA ARG A 122 15.07 9.50 -13.30
C ARG A 122 13.56 9.35 -13.28
N PHE A 123 12.96 8.87 -14.38
CA PHE A 123 11.52 8.67 -14.47
C PHE A 123 11.06 7.66 -13.42
N ARG A 124 9.91 7.91 -12.81
CA ARG A 124 9.37 7.05 -11.76
C ARG A 124 8.43 6.02 -12.37
N ILE A 125 8.72 4.73 -12.19
CA ILE A 125 7.98 3.64 -12.84
C ILE A 125 6.52 3.58 -12.41
N ASP A 126 6.21 3.97 -11.17
CA ASP A 126 4.85 4.07 -10.64
C ASP A 126 3.99 5.13 -11.33
N SER A 127 4.61 6.07 -12.04
CA SER A 127 3.92 7.08 -12.84
C SER A 127 3.77 6.72 -14.32
N LEU A 128 4.17 5.50 -14.72
CA LEU A 128 4.06 5.04 -16.10
C LEU A 128 2.59 4.81 -16.48
N THR A 129 2.06 5.66 -17.36
CA THR A 129 0.72 5.49 -17.94
C THR A 129 0.82 5.16 -19.42
N ARG A 130 -0.30 4.75 -20.04
CA ARG A 130 -0.37 4.50 -21.48
C ARG A 130 0.00 5.74 -22.31
N GLU A 131 -0.26 6.93 -21.76
CA GLU A 131 0.03 8.22 -22.39
C GLU A 131 1.52 8.53 -22.40
N THR A 132 2.27 8.11 -21.37
CA THR A 132 3.72 8.25 -21.31
C THR A 132 4.42 7.60 -22.50
N TRP A 133 3.87 6.49 -23.00
CA TRP A 133 4.41 5.78 -24.17
C TRP A 133 4.15 6.51 -25.49
N ASN A 134 3.09 7.31 -25.57
CA ASN A 134 2.67 8.00 -26.79
C ASN A 134 3.30 9.39 -26.97
N CYS A 135 4.00 9.92 -25.96
CA CYS A 135 4.63 11.24 -26.02
C CYS A 135 6.09 11.19 -25.53
N PRO A 136 7.06 10.86 -26.39
CA PRO A 136 8.47 10.94 -26.04
C PRO A 136 8.86 12.42 -25.94
N ARG A 137 9.04 12.89 -24.70
CA ARG A 137 9.40 14.24 -24.26
C ARG A 137 8.32 15.32 -24.38
N LYS A 138 7.44 15.37 -23.37
CA LYS A 138 7.21 16.58 -22.55
C LYS A 138 6.86 16.18 -21.13
N VAL A 139 7.88 15.91 -20.31
CA VAL A 139 7.71 16.07 -18.86
C VAL A 139 8.12 17.50 -18.58
N ASP A 140 7.22 18.44 -18.87
CA ASP A 140 7.32 19.78 -18.33
C ASP A 140 7.09 19.63 -16.83
N SER A 141 8.18 19.74 -16.09
CA SER A 141 8.23 19.70 -14.64
C SER A 141 7.63 20.99 -14.06
N GLU A 142 6.32 21.19 -14.18
CA GLU A 142 5.59 22.27 -13.51
C GLU A 142 4.07 22.02 -13.59
N SER A 143 3.43 21.60 -12.49
CA SER A 143 2.01 21.91 -12.19
C SER A 143 1.35 21.14 -11.02
N ILE A 144 1.98 20.16 -10.37
CA ILE A 144 1.26 19.37 -9.33
C ILE A 144 1.38 19.94 -7.88
N LEU A 145 2.02 21.09 -7.64
CA LEU A 145 2.19 21.61 -6.26
C LEU A 145 1.83 23.09 -6.02
N THR A 146 0.80 23.61 -6.69
CA THR A 146 0.16 24.86 -6.22
C THR A 146 -1.35 24.79 -6.39
N GLY A 147 -1.98 24.04 -5.49
CA GLY A 147 -3.39 24.20 -5.13
C GLY A 147 -3.48 25.23 -4.01
N ARG A 148 -4.10 26.35 -4.35
CA ARG A 148 -4.49 27.45 -3.46
C ARG A 148 -5.36 26.97 -2.30
#